data_AF-A0A2V8SB45-F1
#
_entry.id   AF-A0A2V8SB45-F1
#
_cell.length_a   1.000
_cell.length_b   1.000
_cell.length_c   1.000
_cell.angle_alpha   90.00
_cell.angle_beta   90.00
_cell.angle_gamma   90.00
#
_symmetry.space_group_name_H-M   'P 1'
#
loop_
_entity.id
_entity.type
_entity.pdbx_description
1 polymer ?
#
loop_
_entity_poly.entity_id
_entity_poly.type
_entity_poly.pdbx_seq_one_letter_code
_entity_poly.pdbx_strand_id
1 'polypeptide(L)'
;MTSRAAASSTNRYRIIALALFSLIALAALVAPRFIATANGASIEAEPQARASAQQRRRGAVVRPPRVDYTHFSHRTAQHQLACDNCHKFPSSNWRQVRKKDDAFPDIAEYPEHQSCLRCHRQQFFARERPAPAICSVCHVANSPRNTTRYPFPSLGAAFLNSPRGENFTSDFQVFFPHDKHIEIIGQLQPTDTLERNVSFINASFTQDKKQKEAKPADSPDKSCSVCHQTYMPQGTSDQEYVTQPPKTLSDAFWLKKGTFKTIPNGHTSCFACHSQDNTDLKPGPMDCATCHKLAPATPARTDFDPKVAAAEGINDPVMLAAWRKRTSAANFRHEGGMHPDLSCMDCHKVTTMNTLDAESRKVHVLSCGGGGAGCHVTPTSDDGGALNLELDGRKASAAFQCAKCHLIYGREQMPASHVKAIEAFQKK
;
A
#
# COMPACT_ATOMS: atom_id res chain seq x y z
N MET A 1 -14.88 -33.80 -77.69
CA MET A 1 -14.49 -32.51 -78.30
C MET A 1 -14.77 -31.41 -77.29
N THR A 2 -13.81 -31.17 -76.39
CA THR A 2 -12.90 -29.99 -76.37
C THR A 2 -13.58 -28.68 -75.94
N SER A 3 -13.36 -28.27 -74.69
CA SER A 3 -13.04 -26.88 -74.38
C SER A 3 -12.20 -26.80 -73.10
N ARG A 4 -10.97 -26.31 -73.27
CA ARG A 4 -9.91 -26.15 -72.26
C ARG A 4 -9.52 -24.67 -72.26
N ALA A 5 -9.17 -24.18 -71.07
CA ALA A 5 -8.26 -23.06 -70.80
C ALA A 5 -8.73 -21.61 -71.09
N ALA A 6 -9.11 -20.91 -70.01
CA ALA A 6 -9.00 -19.44 -69.92
C ALA A 6 -8.83 -19.00 -68.45
N ALA A 7 -7.69 -19.32 -67.83
CA ALA A 7 -7.33 -18.80 -66.50
C ALA A 7 -5.80 -18.72 -66.38
N SER A 8 -5.17 -17.71 -66.99
CA SER A 8 -3.71 -17.49 -66.85
C SER A 8 -3.23 -16.04 -67.03
N SER A 9 -4.08 -15.07 -67.41
CA SER A 9 -3.60 -13.70 -67.67
C SER A 9 -3.65 -12.78 -66.45
N THR A 10 -4.62 -12.96 -65.54
CA THR A 10 -4.87 -12.05 -64.41
C THR A 10 -3.79 -12.09 -63.32
N ASN A 11 -3.08 -13.21 -63.15
CA ASN A 11 -2.01 -13.29 -62.15
C ASN A 11 -0.71 -12.59 -62.57
N ARG A 12 -0.45 -12.47 -63.89
CA ARG A 12 0.78 -11.82 -64.38
C ARG A 12 0.78 -10.30 -64.13
N TYR A 13 -0.37 -9.65 -64.30
CA TYR A 13 -0.51 -8.22 -64.05
C TYR A 13 -0.41 -7.84 -62.56
N ARG A 14 -0.86 -8.72 -61.66
CA ARG A 14 -0.75 -8.50 -60.21
C ARG A 14 0.70 -8.52 -59.72
N ILE A 15 1.51 -9.43 -60.25
CA ILE A 15 2.94 -9.54 -59.88
C ILE A 15 3.72 -8.32 -60.38
N ILE A 16 3.45 -7.86 -61.62
CA ILE A 16 4.10 -6.68 -62.18
C ILE A 16 3.72 -5.40 -61.41
N ALA A 17 2.44 -5.25 -61.04
CA ALA A 17 1.98 -4.10 -60.27
C ALA A 17 2.62 -4.04 -58.86
N LEU A 18 2.75 -5.18 -58.18
CA LEU A 18 3.42 -5.26 -56.88
C LEU A 18 4.91 -4.94 -56.98
N ALA A 19 5.60 -5.44 -58.00
CA ALA A 19 7.02 -5.15 -58.21
C ALA A 19 7.28 -3.66 -58.47
N LEU A 20 6.44 -3.00 -59.28
CA LEU A 20 6.54 -1.55 -59.53
C LEU A 20 6.28 -0.73 -58.26
N PHE A 21 5.30 -1.13 -57.44
CA PHE A 21 5.00 -0.42 -56.20
C PHE A 21 6.15 -0.51 -55.19
N SER A 22 6.79 -1.68 -55.09
CA SER A 22 7.98 -1.87 -54.23
C SER A 22 9.18 -1.03 -54.70
N LEU A 23 9.39 -0.88 -56.01
CA LEU A 23 10.48 -0.09 -56.58
C LEU A 23 10.31 1.41 -56.31
N ILE A 24 9.08 1.93 -56.44
CA ILE A 24 8.77 3.33 -56.14
C ILE A 24 8.93 3.64 -54.65
N ALA A 25 8.47 2.73 -53.77
CA ALA A 25 8.62 2.87 -52.33
C ALA A 25 10.10 2.90 -51.90
N LEU A 26 10.96 2.12 -52.55
CA LEU A 26 12.40 2.10 -52.27
C LEU A 26 13.10 3.40 -52.73
N ALA A 27 12.72 3.95 -53.90
CA ALA A 27 13.28 5.19 -54.41
C ALA A 27 12.93 6.42 -53.52
N ALA A 28 11.72 6.45 -52.95
CA ALA A 28 11.28 7.53 -52.06
C ALA A 28 12.01 7.56 -50.71
N LEU A 29 12.56 6.43 -50.24
CA LEU A 29 13.28 6.35 -48.96
C LEU A 29 14.77 6.68 -49.07
N VAL A 30 15.38 6.57 -50.26
CA VAL A 30 16.82 6.77 -50.47
C VAL A 30 17.16 8.19 -50.95
N ALA A 31 16.25 8.84 -51.69
CA ALA A 31 16.48 10.17 -52.28
C ALA A 31 16.80 11.32 -51.28
N PRO A 32 16.24 11.40 -50.05
CA PRO A 32 16.51 12.55 -49.18
C PRO A 32 17.86 12.48 -48.44
N ARG A 33 18.67 11.43 -48.62
CA ARG A 33 19.98 11.32 -47.93
C ARG A 33 21.19 11.80 -48.73
N PHE A 34 21.01 12.27 -49.97
CA PHE A 34 22.11 12.71 -50.84
C PHE A 34 22.08 14.20 -51.24
N ILE A 35 21.18 15.04 -50.70
CA ILE A 35 21.09 16.48 -51.02
C ILE A 35 21.44 17.37 -49.81
N ALA A 36 22.51 17.04 -49.09
CA ALA A 36 22.99 17.86 -47.97
C ALA A 36 24.52 18.03 -47.98
N THR A 37 25.11 18.31 -49.14
CA THR A 37 26.50 18.80 -49.26
C THR A 37 26.67 19.64 -50.52
N ALA A 38 26.19 20.89 -50.50
CA ALA A 38 26.69 21.96 -51.37
C ALA A 38 26.03 23.27 -50.92
N ASN A 39 26.80 24.14 -50.25
CA ASN A 39 26.73 25.60 -50.31
C ASN A 39 27.74 26.17 -49.30
N GLY A 40 29.02 26.07 -49.65
CA GLY A 40 30.06 26.92 -49.11
C GLY A 40 30.20 28.12 -50.03
N ALA A 41 29.65 29.27 -49.63
CA ALA A 41 29.93 30.56 -50.26
C ALA A 41 30.84 31.34 -49.32
N SER A 42 32.09 31.49 -49.74
CA SER A 42 33.11 32.34 -49.13
C SER A 42 32.77 33.80 -49.43
N ILE A 43 32.67 34.63 -48.39
CA ILE A 43 32.78 36.08 -48.52
C ILE A 43 33.97 36.50 -47.65
N GLU A 44 34.95 37.10 -48.31
CA GLU A 44 36.08 37.81 -47.73
C GLU A 44 35.60 38.96 -46.85
N ALA A 45 36.13 39.02 -45.63
CA ALA A 45 36.11 40.23 -44.82
C ALA A 45 37.48 40.43 -44.17
N GLU A 46 37.94 41.66 -44.31
CA GLU A 46 39.20 42.31 -43.94
C GLU A 46 39.66 42.08 -42.48
N PRO A 47 40.98 42.05 -42.19
CA PRO A 47 41.48 41.76 -40.85
C PRO A 47 41.48 43.00 -39.95
N GLN A 48 40.47 43.14 -39.09
CA GLN A 48 40.53 44.06 -37.95
C GLN A 48 41.17 43.38 -36.72
N ALA A 49 42.36 43.87 -36.38
CA ALA A 49 43.04 43.57 -35.14
C ALA A 49 42.40 44.29 -33.94
N ARG A 50 42.52 43.62 -32.77
CA ARG A 50 42.32 44.11 -31.39
C ARG A 50 40.88 44.15 -30.87
N ALA A 51 40.55 43.18 -30.02
CA ALA A 51 40.58 43.39 -28.56
C ALA A 51 40.18 42.09 -27.85
N SER A 52 41.11 41.53 -27.06
CA SER A 52 40.88 40.42 -26.15
C SER A 52 39.98 40.87 -25.00
N ALA A 53 38.69 41.01 -25.25
CA ALA A 53 37.67 41.22 -24.24
C ALA A 53 37.31 39.88 -23.61
N GLN A 54 38.10 39.50 -22.61
CA GLN A 54 37.64 38.93 -21.34
C GLN A 54 36.38 38.07 -21.48
N GLN A 55 36.58 36.82 -21.88
CA GLN A 55 35.59 35.75 -21.90
C GLN A 55 35.11 35.53 -20.45
N ARG A 56 34.14 36.35 -20.02
CA ARG A 56 33.36 36.13 -18.79
C ARG A 56 32.79 34.73 -18.94
N ARG A 57 33.35 33.79 -18.19
CA ARG A 57 32.75 32.49 -17.90
C ARG A 57 31.34 32.77 -17.39
N ARG A 58 30.36 32.76 -18.29
CA ARG A 58 28.94 32.67 -17.94
C ARG A 58 28.84 31.38 -17.16
N GLY A 59 28.76 31.50 -15.83
CA GLY A 59 28.51 30.36 -14.96
C GLY A 59 27.33 29.59 -15.53
N ALA A 60 27.47 28.27 -15.62
CA ALA A 60 26.40 27.41 -16.09
C ALA A 60 25.15 27.74 -15.28
N VAL A 61 24.14 28.32 -15.95
CA VAL A 61 22.84 28.57 -15.33
C VAL A 61 22.31 27.18 -14.99
N VAL A 62 22.32 26.85 -13.71
CA VAL A 62 21.70 25.63 -13.20
C VAL A 62 20.22 25.76 -13.53
N ARG A 63 19.80 25.08 -14.60
CA ARG A 63 18.39 25.02 -14.96
C ARG A 63 17.68 24.28 -13.85
N PRO A 64 16.54 24.81 -13.36
CA PRO A 64 15.76 24.08 -12.37
C PRO A 64 15.39 22.70 -12.95
N PRO A 65 15.34 21.66 -12.10
CA PRO A 65 14.93 20.34 -12.53
C PRO A 65 13.55 20.44 -13.20
N ARG A 66 13.39 19.74 -14.33
CA ARG A 66 12.10 19.68 -15.02
C ARG A 66 11.09 18.98 -14.12
N VAL A 67 9.90 19.56 -13.99
CA VAL A 67 8.78 18.95 -13.27
C VAL A 67 8.36 17.68 -14.02
N ASP A 68 8.26 16.57 -13.28
CA ASP A 68 7.75 15.31 -13.81
C ASP A 68 6.22 15.31 -13.75
N TYR A 69 5.58 15.38 -14.91
CA TYR A 69 4.12 15.34 -15.03
C TYR A 69 3.56 13.93 -15.19
N THR A 70 4.40 12.89 -15.22
CA THR A 70 3.92 11.51 -15.30
C THR A 70 3.37 10.98 -13.97
N HIS A 71 3.64 11.70 -12.87
CA HIS A 71 3.20 11.38 -11.52
C HIS A 71 2.46 12.56 -10.90
N PHE A 72 1.38 12.25 -10.17
CA PHE A 72 0.66 13.21 -9.34
C PHE A 72 0.90 12.88 -7.87
N SER A 73 1.08 13.90 -7.04
CA SER A 73 1.18 13.74 -5.59
C SER A 73 0.45 14.86 -4.86
N HIS A 74 -0.30 14.48 -3.83
CA HIS A 74 -0.92 15.41 -2.88
C HIS A 74 0.12 16.05 -1.94
N ARG A 75 1.39 15.64 -1.99
CA ARG A 75 2.48 16.23 -1.20
C ARG A 75 2.97 17.55 -1.76
N THR A 76 2.74 17.80 -3.05
CA THR A 76 2.96 19.11 -3.65
C THR A 76 2.01 20.11 -3.00
N ALA A 77 2.55 21.17 -2.38
CA ALA A 77 1.74 22.15 -1.63
C ALA A 77 0.59 22.73 -2.47
N GLN A 78 0.82 22.96 -3.77
CA GLN A 78 -0.19 23.44 -4.71
C GLN A 78 -1.34 22.46 -4.97
N HIS A 79 -1.15 21.17 -4.68
CA HIS A 79 -2.18 20.13 -4.84
C HIS A 79 -2.98 19.89 -3.54
N GLN A 80 -2.64 20.56 -2.43
CA GLN A 80 -3.32 20.42 -1.14
C GLN A 80 -4.56 21.32 -1.05
N LEU A 81 -5.38 21.28 -2.10
CA LEU A 81 -6.67 21.97 -2.16
C LEU A 81 -7.73 21.15 -1.40
N ALA A 82 -8.89 21.75 -1.11
CA ALA A 82 -10.04 21.00 -0.61
C ALA A 82 -10.40 19.88 -1.60
N CYS A 83 -10.70 18.68 -1.08
CA CYS A 83 -10.82 17.46 -1.88
C CYS A 83 -11.87 17.60 -2.99
N ASP A 84 -12.96 18.31 -2.73
CA ASP A 84 -14.07 18.58 -3.62
C ASP A 84 -13.74 19.52 -4.79
N ASN A 85 -12.63 20.26 -4.71
CA ASN A 85 -12.11 21.01 -5.86
C ASN A 85 -11.62 20.11 -7.00
N CYS A 86 -11.26 18.86 -6.67
CA CYS A 86 -10.72 17.90 -7.63
C CYS A 86 -11.60 16.67 -7.80
N HIS A 87 -12.12 16.12 -6.70
CA HIS A 87 -12.93 14.92 -6.68
C HIS A 87 -14.40 15.28 -6.52
N LYS A 88 -15.28 14.64 -7.30
CA LYS A 88 -16.73 14.82 -7.15
C LYS A 88 -17.28 13.77 -6.18
N PHE A 89 -18.16 14.21 -5.27
CA PHE A 89 -18.75 13.37 -4.24
C PHE A 89 -20.30 13.44 -4.28
N PRO A 90 -21.00 12.30 -4.25
CA PRO A 90 -20.46 10.96 -4.51
C PRO A 90 -19.91 10.82 -5.95
N SER A 91 -18.96 9.90 -6.14
CA SER A 91 -18.52 9.51 -7.49
C SER A 91 -19.68 8.89 -8.29
N SER A 92 -19.62 8.87 -9.62
CA SER A 92 -20.78 8.42 -10.42
C SER A 92 -21.06 6.91 -10.27
N ASN A 93 -20.02 6.13 -9.98
CA ASN A 93 -20.05 4.68 -9.89
C ASN A 93 -19.99 4.14 -8.44
N TRP A 94 -20.21 4.96 -7.42
CA TRP A 94 -20.06 4.55 -6.01
C TRP A 94 -20.84 3.26 -5.65
N ARG A 95 -22.02 3.05 -6.27
CA ARG A 95 -22.86 1.85 -6.15
C ARG A 95 -22.38 0.62 -6.93
N GLN A 96 -21.38 0.77 -7.79
CA GLN A 96 -20.78 -0.33 -8.55
C GLN A 96 -19.57 -0.89 -7.80
N VAL A 97 -18.88 -0.05 -7.04
CA VAL A 97 -17.68 -0.45 -6.26
C VAL A 97 -18.07 -1.26 -5.02
N ARG A 98 -19.27 -1.06 -4.49
CA ARG A 98 -19.88 -1.88 -3.44
C ARG A 98 -21.29 -2.27 -3.86
N LYS A 99 -21.75 -3.44 -3.43
CA LYS A 99 -23.14 -3.86 -3.66
C LYS A 99 -24.07 -2.84 -3.05
N LYS A 100 -25.22 -2.57 -3.68
CA LYS A 100 -26.10 -1.42 -3.37
C LYS A 100 -26.30 -1.18 -1.87
N ASP A 101 -26.66 -2.21 -1.13
CA ASP A 101 -26.98 -2.09 0.31
C ASP A 101 -25.75 -1.87 1.19
N ASP A 102 -24.55 -2.18 0.67
CA ASP A 102 -23.24 -1.93 1.29
C ASP A 102 -22.55 -0.67 0.73
N ALA A 103 -23.19 0.02 -0.22
CA ALA A 103 -22.59 1.15 -0.90
C ALA A 103 -22.73 2.42 -0.06
N PHE A 104 -21.68 3.24 -0.05
CA PHE A 104 -21.67 4.53 0.63
C PHE A 104 -21.25 5.64 -0.36
N PRO A 105 -21.67 6.90 -0.15
CA PRO A 105 -21.19 8.03 -0.94
C PRO A 105 -19.67 8.16 -0.78
N ASP A 106 -18.90 7.72 -1.78
CA ASP A 106 -17.44 7.60 -1.70
C ASP A 106 -16.77 8.09 -3.00
N ILE A 107 -15.46 8.35 -2.93
CA ILE A 107 -14.59 8.53 -4.10
C ILE A 107 -14.15 7.16 -4.58
N ALA A 108 -14.61 6.79 -5.77
CA ALA A 108 -14.17 5.56 -6.42
C ALA A 108 -13.62 5.80 -7.83
N GLU A 109 -13.44 7.06 -8.22
CA GLU A 109 -13.00 7.46 -9.56
C GLU A 109 -11.95 8.55 -9.51
N TYR A 110 -11.13 8.58 -10.56
CA TYR A 110 -10.24 9.69 -10.82
C TYR A 110 -11.03 10.99 -11.04
N PRO A 111 -10.46 12.15 -10.67
CA PRO A 111 -10.96 13.46 -11.08
C PRO A 111 -11.25 13.54 -12.58
N GLU A 112 -12.26 14.31 -12.95
CA GLU A 112 -12.49 14.68 -14.33
C GLU A 112 -11.38 15.63 -14.83
N HIS A 113 -11.16 15.69 -16.15
CA HIS A 113 -10.12 16.56 -16.72
C HIS A 113 -10.26 18.02 -16.30
N GLN A 114 -11.49 18.51 -16.09
CA GLN A 114 -11.74 19.89 -15.68
C GLN A 114 -11.05 20.24 -14.35
N SER A 115 -10.91 19.28 -13.44
CA SER A 115 -10.21 19.45 -12.17
C SER A 115 -8.75 19.89 -12.37
N CYS A 116 -8.06 19.30 -13.35
CA CYS A 116 -6.66 19.61 -13.63
C CYS A 116 -6.48 20.75 -14.64
N LEU A 117 -7.42 20.92 -15.57
CA LEU A 117 -7.32 21.91 -16.66
C LEU A 117 -7.26 23.36 -16.17
N ARG A 118 -7.78 23.65 -14.97
CA ARG A 118 -7.71 24.99 -14.36
C ARG A 118 -6.28 25.45 -14.08
N CYS A 119 -5.37 24.53 -13.81
CA CYS A 119 -3.96 24.82 -13.48
C CYS A 119 -2.98 24.28 -14.53
N HIS A 120 -3.29 23.12 -15.13
CA HIS A 120 -2.38 22.38 -16.02
C HIS A 120 -2.76 22.43 -17.50
N ARG A 121 -3.51 23.47 -17.93
CA ARG A 121 -3.97 23.59 -19.32
C ARG A 121 -2.86 23.41 -20.34
N GLN A 122 -1.70 24.04 -20.10
CA GLN A 122 -0.56 23.96 -21.02
C GLN A 122 -0.01 22.53 -21.16
N GLN A 123 0.06 21.79 -20.05
CA GLN A 123 0.53 20.40 -20.05
C GLN A 123 -0.48 19.48 -20.74
N PHE A 124 -1.78 19.70 -20.56
CA PHE A 124 -2.83 18.92 -21.22
C PHE A 124 -2.83 19.07 -22.76
N PHE A 125 -2.37 20.21 -23.27
CA PHE A 125 -2.31 20.48 -24.71
C PHE A 125 -0.87 20.53 -25.25
N ALA A 126 0.09 20.00 -24.49
CA ALA A 126 1.47 19.87 -24.96
C ALA A 126 1.51 18.97 -26.19
N ARG A 127 2.29 19.35 -27.22
CA ARG A 127 2.41 18.60 -28.47
C ARG A 127 3.39 17.40 -28.34
N GLU A 128 3.29 16.67 -27.24
CA GLU A 128 4.09 15.48 -26.96
C GLU A 128 3.50 14.26 -27.66
N ARG A 129 4.36 13.30 -28.04
CA ARG A 129 3.95 12.06 -28.72
C ARG A 129 4.36 10.84 -27.89
N PRO A 130 3.53 9.79 -27.80
CA PRO A 130 2.23 9.61 -28.46
C PRO A 130 1.08 10.44 -27.86
N ALA A 131 1.26 10.97 -26.63
CA ALA A 131 0.33 11.85 -25.95
C ALA A 131 1.06 12.63 -24.83
N PRO A 132 0.44 13.70 -24.28
CA PRO A 132 1.01 14.44 -23.15
C PRO A 132 1.32 13.58 -21.92
N ALA A 133 2.47 13.81 -21.29
CA ALA A 133 2.93 13.10 -20.09
C ALA A 133 1.90 13.15 -18.95
N ILE A 134 1.19 14.27 -18.78
CA ILE A 134 0.17 14.42 -17.73
C ILE A 134 -0.97 13.41 -17.83
N CYS A 135 -1.25 12.89 -19.02
CA CYS A 135 -2.30 11.90 -19.22
C CYS A 135 -1.94 10.54 -18.59
N SER A 136 -0.65 10.22 -18.40
CA SER A 136 -0.21 8.94 -17.79
C SER A 136 -0.53 8.84 -16.31
N VAL A 137 -0.88 9.95 -15.64
CA VAL A 137 -1.32 9.95 -14.25
C VAL A 137 -2.51 9.00 -14.05
N CYS A 138 -3.47 9.03 -14.99
CA CYS A 138 -4.71 8.28 -14.92
C CYS A 138 -4.83 7.18 -15.99
N HIS A 139 -4.18 7.33 -17.15
CA HIS A 139 -4.38 6.44 -18.29
C HIS A 139 -3.27 5.39 -18.45
N VAL A 140 -3.65 4.14 -18.69
CA VAL A 140 -2.74 3.11 -19.23
C VAL A 140 -2.56 3.29 -20.73
N ALA A 141 -3.58 3.81 -21.40
CA ALA A 141 -3.59 4.13 -22.81
C ALA A 141 -4.44 5.39 -23.03
N ASN A 142 -3.93 6.31 -23.84
CA ASN A 142 -4.50 7.65 -24.04
C ASN A 142 -4.49 8.04 -25.53
N SER A 143 -4.97 7.14 -26.37
CA SER A 143 -5.15 7.37 -27.80
C SER A 143 -6.63 7.64 -28.13
N PRO A 144 -6.95 8.23 -29.29
CA PRO A 144 -8.34 8.38 -29.73
C PRO A 144 -9.14 7.07 -29.79
N ARG A 145 -8.46 5.92 -29.89
CA ARG A 145 -9.09 4.59 -29.95
C ARG A 145 -9.11 3.84 -28.62
N ASN A 146 -8.31 4.27 -27.66
CA ASN A 146 -8.16 3.59 -26.38
C ASN A 146 -7.80 4.60 -25.30
N THR A 147 -8.75 4.86 -24.41
CA THR A 147 -8.64 5.78 -23.26
C THR A 147 -8.70 5.01 -21.93
N THR A 148 -8.28 3.74 -21.93
CA THR A 148 -8.31 2.90 -20.72
C THR A 148 -7.54 3.56 -19.59
N ARG A 149 -8.14 3.55 -18.39
CA ARG A 149 -7.56 4.09 -17.16
C ARG A 149 -6.97 2.98 -16.31
N TYR A 150 -6.03 3.34 -15.46
CA TYR A 150 -5.67 2.48 -14.34
C TYR A 150 -6.91 2.27 -13.45
N PRO A 151 -7.02 1.14 -12.74
CA PRO A 151 -8.00 1.02 -11.67
C PRO A 151 -7.76 2.14 -10.63
N PHE A 152 -8.84 2.78 -10.17
CA PHE A 152 -8.72 3.83 -9.16
C PHE A 152 -8.12 3.25 -7.87
N PRO A 153 -7.14 3.93 -7.21
CA PRO A 153 -6.49 3.46 -5.99
C PRO A 153 -7.39 3.43 -4.74
N SER A 154 -8.44 2.61 -4.80
CA SER A 154 -9.34 2.29 -3.70
C SER A 154 -8.88 1.04 -2.97
N LEU A 155 -9.39 0.82 -1.76
CA LEU A 155 -9.13 -0.41 -0.98
C LEU A 155 -9.95 -1.63 -1.46
N GLY A 156 -10.62 -1.52 -2.62
CA GLY A 156 -11.39 -2.61 -3.20
C GLY A 156 -10.53 -3.68 -3.88
N ALA A 157 -11.04 -4.92 -3.94
CA ALA A 157 -10.35 -6.06 -4.53
C ALA A 157 -9.87 -5.81 -5.97
N ALA A 158 -10.64 -5.07 -6.78
CA ALA A 158 -10.26 -4.75 -8.16
C ALA A 158 -8.93 -3.98 -8.26
N PHE A 159 -8.68 -3.02 -7.37
CA PHE A 159 -7.42 -2.29 -7.35
C PHE A 159 -6.30 -3.11 -6.71
N LEU A 160 -6.59 -3.73 -5.55
CA LEU A 160 -5.62 -4.51 -4.80
C LEU A 160 -5.08 -5.71 -5.58
N ASN A 161 -5.89 -6.30 -6.48
CA ASN A 161 -5.48 -7.39 -7.38
C ASN A 161 -4.78 -6.91 -8.67
N SER A 162 -4.68 -5.59 -8.88
CA SER A 162 -3.99 -5.04 -10.05
C SER A 162 -2.49 -4.91 -9.81
N PRO A 163 -1.64 -4.91 -10.86
CA PRO A 163 -0.21 -4.65 -10.72
C PRO A 163 0.11 -3.32 -10.02
N ARG A 164 -0.77 -2.32 -10.17
CA ARG A 164 -0.61 -1.02 -9.51
C ARG A 164 -0.91 -1.09 -8.01
N GLY A 165 -1.80 -1.99 -7.58
CA GLY A 165 -2.19 -2.18 -6.18
C GLY A 165 -1.10 -2.84 -5.33
N GLU A 166 -0.24 -3.67 -5.94
CA GLU A 166 0.75 -4.46 -5.22
C GLU A 166 1.65 -3.61 -4.32
N ASN A 167 2.24 -2.56 -4.87
CA ASN A 167 3.16 -1.68 -4.13
C ASN A 167 2.59 -0.28 -3.91
N PHE A 168 1.26 -0.13 -4.01
CA PHE A 168 0.64 1.17 -3.85
C PHE A 168 0.74 1.67 -2.42
N THR A 169 1.33 2.85 -2.28
CA THR A 169 1.28 3.64 -1.05
C THR A 169 0.44 4.88 -1.31
N SER A 170 -0.65 5.01 -0.57
CA SER A 170 -1.49 6.21 -0.60
C SER A 170 -0.73 7.40 -0.03
N ASP A 171 -0.91 8.57 -0.63
CA ASP A 171 -0.45 9.85 -0.06
C ASP A 171 -1.17 10.19 1.25
N PHE A 172 -2.35 9.60 1.48
CA PHE A 172 -3.14 9.79 2.69
C PHE A 172 -3.15 8.55 3.57
N GLN A 173 -3.17 8.77 4.88
CA GLN A 173 -3.52 7.80 5.90
C GLN A 173 -4.78 8.26 6.63
N VAL A 174 -5.54 7.30 7.17
CA VAL A 174 -6.70 7.60 8.01
C VAL A 174 -6.20 8.02 9.38
N PHE A 175 -6.77 9.08 9.92
CA PHE A 175 -6.64 9.55 11.29
C PHE A 175 -7.73 8.90 12.13
N PHE A 176 -7.31 7.99 13.00
CA PHE A 176 -8.18 7.26 13.89
C PHE A 176 -7.58 7.30 15.30
N PRO A 177 -7.97 8.29 16.13
CA PRO A 177 -7.58 8.35 17.53
C PRO A 177 -8.38 7.33 18.34
N HIS A 178 -7.73 6.31 18.87
CA HIS A 178 -8.42 5.20 19.54
C HIS A 178 -9.09 5.64 20.86
N ASP A 179 -8.52 6.60 21.59
CA ASP A 179 -9.08 7.14 22.83
C ASP A 179 -10.51 7.67 22.66
N LYS A 180 -10.85 8.22 21.48
CA LYS A 180 -12.20 8.70 21.18
C LYS A 180 -13.20 7.59 20.88
N HIS A 181 -12.73 6.42 20.45
CA HIS A 181 -13.60 5.36 19.95
C HIS A 181 -13.83 4.26 20.99
N ILE A 182 -12.84 3.97 21.85
CA ILE A 182 -12.95 2.88 22.84
C ILE A 182 -14.09 3.10 23.84
N GLU A 183 -14.30 4.33 24.32
CA GLU A 183 -15.32 4.64 25.31
C GLU A 183 -16.73 4.54 24.71
N ILE A 184 -16.91 5.08 23.50
CA ILE A 184 -18.20 5.09 22.79
C ILE A 184 -18.60 3.66 22.39
N ILE A 185 -17.66 2.88 21.82
CA ILE A 185 -17.94 1.50 21.40
C ILE A 185 -18.18 0.59 22.61
N GLY A 186 -17.49 0.83 23.73
CA GLY A 186 -17.74 0.13 25.00
C GLY A 186 -19.14 0.39 25.56
N GLN A 187 -19.69 1.59 25.35
CA GLN A 187 -21.03 1.98 25.82
C GLN A 187 -22.17 1.56 24.88
N LEU A 188 -21.92 1.41 23.57
CA LEU A 188 -22.94 1.15 22.55
C LEU A 188 -23.37 -0.32 22.42
N GLN A 189 -22.98 -1.24 23.32
CA GLN A 189 -23.45 -2.64 23.23
C GLN A 189 -24.98 -2.71 23.44
N PRO A 190 -25.76 -3.08 22.42
CA PRO A 190 -27.17 -3.40 22.60
C PRO A 190 -27.26 -4.75 23.31
N THR A 191 -28.14 -4.82 24.31
CA THR A 191 -28.67 -6.09 24.82
C THR A 191 -29.14 -6.98 23.66
N ASP A 192 -28.73 -8.25 23.68
CA ASP A 192 -29.18 -9.34 22.81
C ASP A 192 -30.44 -9.04 22.00
N THR A 193 -30.29 -8.91 20.68
CA THR A 193 -31.25 -9.25 19.60
C THR A 193 -31.02 -8.33 18.40
N LEU A 194 -30.34 -8.82 17.36
CA LEU A 194 -30.68 -8.55 15.96
C LEU A 194 -29.76 -9.37 15.06
N GLU A 195 -30.38 -10.34 14.39
CA GLU A 195 -29.80 -11.26 13.43
C GLU A 195 -29.05 -10.52 12.31
N ARG A 196 -27.72 -10.60 12.28
CA ARG A 196 -26.92 -10.32 11.07
C ARG A 196 -26.32 -11.62 10.56
N ASN A 197 -26.82 -12.06 9.41
CA ASN A 197 -26.40 -13.24 8.65
C ASN A 197 -25.00 -13.10 8.01
N VAL A 198 -23.96 -12.82 8.81
CA VAL A 198 -22.55 -13.02 8.39
C VAL A 198 -21.77 -13.55 9.58
N SER A 199 -21.25 -14.77 9.47
CA SER A 199 -20.52 -15.46 10.53
C SER A 199 -19.11 -14.87 10.70
N PHE A 200 -18.99 -13.78 11.45
CA PHE A 200 -17.70 -13.33 11.97
C PHE A 200 -17.56 -13.82 13.42
N ILE A 201 -16.45 -14.49 13.73
CA ILE A 201 -16.17 -14.96 15.09
C ILE A 201 -15.49 -13.81 15.86
N ASN A 202 -16.11 -13.39 16.97
CA ASN A 202 -15.50 -12.45 17.92
C ASN A 202 -14.16 -13.04 18.41
N ALA A 203 -13.08 -12.29 18.19
CA ALA A 203 -11.78 -12.67 18.70
C ALA A 203 -11.62 -12.12 20.13
N SER A 204 -11.96 -12.90 21.14
CA SER A 204 -11.32 -12.79 22.45
C SER A 204 -10.17 -13.79 22.52
N PHE A 205 -9.17 -13.51 23.36
CA PHE A 205 -8.10 -14.45 23.69
C PHE A 205 -8.64 -15.71 24.39
N THR A 206 -9.87 -15.67 24.87
CA THR A 206 -10.59 -16.72 25.58
C THR A 206 -11.51 -17.54 24.67
N GLN A 207 -10.95 -18.44 23.87
CA GLN A 207 -11.72 -19.49 23.18
C GLN A 207 -11.60 -20.88 23.81
N ASP A 208 -11.19 -20.98 25.07
CA ASP A 208 -11.23 -22.25 25.78
C ASP A 208 -12.62 -22.54 26.37
N LYS A 209 -13.11 -23.76 26.10
CA LYS A 209 -14.42 -24.30 26.52
C LYS A 209 -14.72 -24.19 28.02
N LYS A 210 -13.73 -23.94 28.88
CA LYS A 210 -13.89 -23.88 30.34
C LYS A 210 -14.50 -22.58 30.87
N GLN A 211 -14.65 -21.53 30.06
CA GLN A 211 -15.16 -20.23 30.53
C GLN A 211 -16.61 -19.93 30.17
N LYS A 212 -17.39 -20.92 29.69
CA LYS A 212 -18.85 -20.78 29.53
C LYS A 212 -19.59 -20.48 30.85
N GLU A 213 -18.93 -20.63 32.00
CA GLU A 213 -19.54 -20.47 33.33
C GLU A 213 -19.17 -19.17 34.04
N ALA A 214 -18.18 -18.40 33.55
CA ALA A 214 -17.91 -17.07 34.06
C ALA A 214 -18.74 -16.04 33.28
N LYS A 215 -19.64 -15.32 33.97
CA LYS A 215 -20.46 -14.26 33.37
C LYS A 215 -19.58 -13.28 32.56
N PRO A 216 -19.82 -13.09 31.26
CA PRO A 216 -18.97 -12.29 30.38
C PRO A 216 -19.41 -10.82 30.37
N ALA A 217 -19.41 -10.16 31.53
CA ALA A 217 -19.60 -8.72 31.61
C ALA A 217 -18.22 -8.05 31.76
N ASP A 218 -17.95 -7.04 30.91
CA ASP A 218 -16.93 -6.00 31.15
C ASP A 218 -15.45 -6.28 30.82
N SER A 219 -15.12 -7.13 29.83
CA SER A 219 -13.75 -7.13 29.27
C SER A 219 -13.58 -5.99 28.23
N PRO A 220 -12.55 -5.12 28.36
CA PRO A 220 -12.23 -4.08 27.38
C PRO A 220 -11.95 -4.64 25.97
N ASP A 221 -11.58 -5.93 25.85
CA ASP A 221 -11.27 -6.58 24.57
C ASP A 221 -12.47 -6.67 23.64
N LYS A 222 -13.70 -6.69 24.20
CA LYS A 222 -14.92 -6.68 23.38
C LYS A 222 -15.01 -5.43 22.50
N SER A 223 -14.57 -4.27 23.00
CA SER A 223 -14.56 -3.03 22.21
C SER A 223 -13.63 -3.11 20.99
N CYS A 224 -12.47 -3.75 21.15
CA CYS A 224 -11.51 -3.95 20.07
C CYS A 224 -12.08 -4.87 18.99
N SER A 225 -12.80 -5.92 19.38
CA SER A 225 -13.38 -6.91 18.47
C SER A 225 -14.46 -6.37 17.52
N VAL A 226 -15.03 -5.19 17.84
CA VAL A 226 -15.97 -4.49 16.95
C VAL A 226 -15.30 -4.07 15.64
N CYS A 227 -14.03 -3.66 15.70
CA CYS A 227 -13.29 -3.16 14.54
C CYS A 227 -12.22 -4.14 14.05
N HIS A 228 -11.68 -4.97 14.94
CA HIS A 228 -10.57 -5.88 14.66
C HIS A 228 -11.01 -7.34 14.79
N GLN A 229 -10.87 -8.08 13.71
CA GLN A 229 -11.12 -9.52 13.70
C GLN A 229 -9.82 -10.26 13.44
N THR A 230 -9.75 -11.52 13.82
CA THR A 230 -8.62 -12.36 13.44
C THR A 230 -8.75 -12.71 11.96
N TYR A 231 -7.71 -12.40 11.17
CA TYR A 231 -7.64 -12.83 9.77
C TYR A 231 -7.23 -14.31 9.71
N MET A 232 -8.00 -15.09 8.94
CA MET A 232 -7.86 -16.55 8.82
C MET A 232 -7.67 -17.22 10.19
N PRO A 233 -8.70 -17.20 11.05
CA PRO A 233 -8.57 -17.80 12.37
C PRO A 233 -8.34 -19.32 12.27
N GLN A 234 -7.57 -19.88 13.19
CA GLN A 234 -7.41 -21.33 13.31
C GLN A 234 -8.70 -21.98 13.85
N GLY A 235 -9.34 -21.36 14.84
CA GLY A 235 -10.48 -21.91 15.55
C GLY A 235 -10.17 -23.27 16.15
N THR A 236 -11.02 -24.25 15.85
CA THR A 236 -10.86 -25.65 16.31
C THR A 236 -10.11 -26.54 15.32
N SER A 237 -9.60 -25.98 14.22
CA SER A 237 -8.85 -26.75 13.21
C SER A 237 -7.48 -27.15 13.73
N ASP A 238 -7.01 -28.32 13.34
CA ASP A 238 -5.63 -28.79 13.51
C ASP A 238 -4.64 -28.14 12.53
N GLN A 239 -5.13 -27.47 11.50
CA GLN A 239 -4.31 -26.76 10.52
C GLN A 239 -3.82 -25.42 11.06
N GLU A 240 -2.61 -25.43 11.62
CA GLU A 240 -1.97 -24.25 12.22
C GLU A 240 -1.53 -23.19 11.20
N TYR A 241 -1.24 -23.55 9.95
CA TYR A 241 -0.60 -22.68 8.97
C TYR A 241 -1.55 -22.16 7.89
N VAL A 242 -1.29 -20.94 7.39
CA VAL A 242 -2.10 -20.31 6.32
C VAL A 242 -2.04 -21.14 5.04
N THR A 243 -0.86 -21.67 4.72
CA THR A 243 -0.63 -22.63 3.65
C THR A 243 0.09 -23.86 4.21
N GLN A 244 0.03 -24.99 3.51
CA GLN A 244 0.69 -26.22 3.98
C GLN A 244 2.21 -26.04 3.98
N PRO A 245 2.88 -26.18 5.15
CA PRO A 245 4.33 -26.06 5.21
C PRO A 245 5.03 -27.26 4.57
N PRO A 246 6.27 -27.10 4.10
CA PRO A 246 7.10 -28.22 3.67
C PRO A 246 7.33 -29.18 4.85
N LYS A 247 7.43 -30.49 4.56
CA LYS A 247 7.70 -31.52 5.59
C LYS A 247 9.03 -31.30 6.33
N THR A 248 9.92 -30.49 5.77
CA THR A 248 11.26 -30.19 6.29
C THR A 248 11.34 -28.82 6.97
N LEU A 249 10.23 -28.25 7.44
CA LEU A 249 10.18 -26.85 7.92
C LEU A 249 11.19 -26.56 9.05
N SER A 250 11.53 -27.51 9.91
CA SER A 250 12.46 -27.30 11.04
C SER A 250 12.14 -25.99 11.79
N ASP A 251 13.14 -25.22 12.20
CA ASP A 251 12.99 -23.90 12.84
C ASP A 251 12.76 -22.73 11.86
N ALA A 252 12.50 -23.01 10.58
CA ALA A 252 12.23 -21.95 9.61
C ALA A 252 10.86 -21.31 9.86
N PHE A 253 10.77 -20.02 9.54
CA PHE A 253 9.51 -19.30 9.60
C PHE A 253 8.50 -19.88 8.59
N TRP A 254 7.25 -19.99 9.02
CA TRP A 254 6.09 -20.21 8.17
C TRP A 254 4.86 -19.56 8.80
N LEU A 255 4.06 -18.86 8.00
CA LEU A 255 2.98 -18.06 8.54
C LEU A 255 1.86 -18.91 9.14
N LYS A 256 1.64 -18.71 10.44
CA LYS A 256 0.55 -19.34 11.19
C LYS A 256 -0.78 -18.59 11.02
N LYS A 257 -1.88 -19.33 11.03
CA LYS A 257 -3.24 -18.80 11.13
C LYS A 257 -3.40 -18.00 12.41
N GLY A 258 -4.29 -17.00 12.36
CA GLY A 258 -4.55 -16.12 13.48
C GLY A 258 -3.43 -15.13 13.86
N THR A 259 -2.43 -14.98 13.00
CA THR A 259 -1.35 -13.99 13.17
C THR A 259 -1.81 -12.56 12.97
N PHE A 260 -2.59 -12.30 11.91
CA PHE A 260 -2.99 -10.95 11.54
C PHE A 260 -4.33 -10.56 12.16
N LYS A 261 -4.45 -9.31 12.61
CA LYS A 261 -5.75 -8.69 12.88
C LYS A 261 -6.19 -7.87 11.67
N THR A 262 -7.45 -8.00 11.30
CA THR A 262 -8.07 -7.11 10.31
C THR A 262 -8.18 -5.71 10.90
N ILE A 263 -8.25 -4.73 10.02
CA ILE A 263 -8.56 -3.34 10.36
C ILE A 263 -9.68 -2.88 9.44
N PRO A 264 -10.49 -1.90 9.84
CA PRO A 264 -11.42 -1.25 8.92
C PRO A 264 -10.69 -0.77 7.67
N ASN A 265 -11.09 -1.28 6.51
CA ASN A 265 -10.46 -1.01 5.22
C ASN A 265 -11.41 -0.30 4.24
N GLY A 266 -12.45 0.36 4.77
CA GLY A 266 -13.39 1.13 3.96
C GLY A 266 -14.35 1.94 4.84
N HIS A 267 -15.07 2.86 4.19
CA HIS A 267 -15.97 3.78 4.89
C HIS A 267 -17.17 3.09 5.58
N THR A 268 -17.51 1.85 5.21
CA THR A 268 -18.67 1.13 5.77
C THR A 268 -18.64 1.05 7.30
N SER A 269 -17.49 0.71 7.88
CA SER A 269 -17.36 0.60 9.34
C SER A 269 -17.46 1.97 10.02
N CYS A 270 -16.93 3.02 9.40
CA CYS A 270 -16.95 4.38 9.96
C CYS A 270 -18.34 5.00 9.89
N PHE A 271 -18.99 4.87 8.73
CA PHE A 271 -20.29 5.50 8.45
C PHE A 271 -21.48 4.77 9.07
N ALA A 272 -21.26 3.63 9.72
CA ALA A 272 -22.23 3.03 10.63
C ALA A 272 -22.58 3.97 11.79
N CYS A 273 -21.63 4.80 12.23
CA CYS A 273 -21.85 5.82 13.25
C CYS A 273 -21.76 7.24 12.68
N HIS A 274 -20.79 7.50 11.81
CA HIS A 274 -20.55 8.80 11.14
C HIS A 274 -21.35 8.93 9.84
N SER A 275 -22.67 8.73 9.91
CA SER A 275 -23.57 8.82 8.75
C SER A 275 -23.97 10.27 8.45
N GLN A 276 -24.65 10.49 7.32
CA GLN A 276 -25.24 11.81 7.01
C GLN A 276 -26.38 12.18 7.98
N ASP A 277 -27.11 11.17 8.46
CA ASP A 277 -28.29 11.35 9.30
C ASP A 277 -27.94 11.59 10.78
N ASN A 278 -26.72 11.26 11.19
CA ASN A 278 -26.22 11.53 12.54
C ASN A 278 -25.42 12.84 12.57
N THR A 279 -26.13 13.98 12.67
CA THR A 279 -25.50 15.30 12.66
C THR A 279 -24.70 15.62 13.91
N ASP A 280 -24.97 14.91 15.01
CA ASP A 280 -24.37 15.15 16.33
C ASP A 280 -22.98 14.51 16.44
N LEU A 281 -22.69 13.47 15.65
CA LEU A 281 -21.40 12.79 15.63
C LEU A 281 -20.51 13.29 14.49
N LYS A 282 -19.59 14.20 14.79
CA LYS A 282 -18.55 14.66 13.86
C LYS A 282 -17.32 13.74 13.91
N PRO A 283 -16.57 13.59 12.80
CA PRO A 283 -16.80 14.18 11.46
C PRO A 283 -17.97 13.54 10.70
N GLY A 284 -18.58 14.31 9.80
CA GLY A 284 -19.55 13.76 8.84
C GLY A 284 -18.85 13.10 7.64
N PRO A 285 -19.59 12.35 6.80
CA PRO A 285 -19.01 11.60 5.69
C PRO A 285 -18.44 12.47 4.56
N MET A 286 -18.78 13.76 4.52
CA MET A 286 -18.25 14.73 3.57
C MET A 286 -16.95 15.39 4.06
N ASP A 287 -16.60 15.23 5.34
CA ASP A 287 -15.44 15.89 5.98
C ASP A 287 -14.15 15.08 5.74
N CYS A 288 -13.83 14.83 4.47
CA CYS A 288 -12.75 13.94 4.04
C CYS A 288 -11.41 14.27 4.71
N ALA A 289 -11.07 15.55 4.76
CA ALA A 289 -9.81 16.05 5.31
C ALA A 289 -9.71 15.89 6.84
N THR A 290 -10.82 15.64 7.54
CA THR A 290 -10.80 15.35 8.98
C THR A 290 -10.28 13.94 9.23
N CYS A 291 -10.73 12.96 8.43
CA CYS A 291 -10.31 11.57 8.51
C CYS A 291 -9.03 11.30 7.73
N HIS A 292 -8.87 11.82 6.51
CA HIS A 292 -7.70 11.57 5.66
C HIS A 292 -6.66 12.66 5.84
N LYS A 293 -5.51 12.29 6.40
CA LYS A 293 -4.35 13.18 6.56
C LYS A 293 -3.22 12.75 5.66
N LEU A 294 -2.42 13.70 5.18
CA LEU A 294 -1.22 13.38 4.42
C LEU A 294 -0.31 12.49 5.27
N ALA A 295 0.06 11.36 4.70
CA ALA A 295 0.97 10.42 5.31
C ALA A 295 2.35 11.08 5.50
N PRO A 296 3.16 10.64 6.47
CA PRO A 296 4.56 11.02 6.55
C PRO A 296 5.31 10.75 5.24
N ALA A 297 6.29 11.58 4.88
CA ALA A 297 7.02 11.46 3.60
C ALA A 297 7.80 10.16 3.47
N THR A 298 8.33 9.66 4.59
CA THR A 298 9.08 8.41 4.62
C THR A 298 8.17 7.29 5.12
N PRO A 299 7.86 6.29 4.29
CA PRO A 299 7.16 5.10 4.77
C PRO A 299 8.01 4.44 5.86
N ALA A 300 7.35 3.97 6.92
CA ALA A 300 8.03 3.20 7.95
C ALA A 300 8.66 1.96 7.31
N ARG A 301 9.90 1.66 7.71
CA ARG A 301 10.51 0.37 7.37
C ARG A 301 9.60 -0.75 7.91
N THR A 302 9.54 -1.87 7.19
CA THR A 302 8.74 -3.04 7.57
C THR A 302 9.57 -4.32 7.62
N ASP A 303 9.05 -5.32 8.34
CA ASP A 303 9.64 -6.65 8.45
C ASP A 303 9.14 -7.61 7.36
N PHE A 304 8.47 -7.08 6.32
CA PHE A 304 7.91 -7.82 5.21
C PHE A 304 8.98 -8.24 4.19
N ASP A 305 9.07 -9.54 3.89
CA ASP A 305 9.89 -10.07 2.79
C ASP A 305 8.97 -10.64 1.69
N PRO A 306 8.92 -10.04 0.49
CA PRO A 306 8.12 -10.58 -0.61
C PRO A 306 8.58 -11.98 -1.04
N LYS A 307 9.86 -12.35 -0.84
CA LYS A 307 10.36 -13.68 -1.17
C LYS A 307 9.84 -14.73 -0.20
N VAL A 308 9.73 -14.39 1.09
CA VAL A 308 9.15 -15.28 2.10
C VAL A 308 7.67 -15.49 1.81
N ALA A 309 6.91 -14.42 1.60
CA ALA A 309 5.49 -14.52 1.25
C ALA A 309 5.27 -15.36 -0.02
N ALA A 310 6.08 -15.16 -1.06
CA ALA A 310 5.99 -15.93 -2.30
C ALA A 310 6.35 -17.42 -2.11
N ALA A 311 7.40 -17.72 -1.33
CA ALA A 311 7.81 -19.09 -1.02
C ALA A 311 6.73 -19.87 -0.25
N GLU A 312 5.96 -19.16 0.58
CA GLU A 312 4.83 -19.73 1.33
C GLU A 312 3.54 -19.81 0.51
N GLY A 313 3.52 -19.31 -0.72
CA GLY A 313 2.32 -19.28 -1.57
C GLY A 313 1.25 -18.28 -1.09
N ILE A 314 1.66 -17.27 -0.33
CA ILE A 314 0.76 -16.26 0.22
C ILE A 314 0.49 -15.17 -0.83
N ASN A 315 -0.77 -15.08 -1.26
CA ASN A 315 -1.19 -14.12 -2.29
C ASN A 315 -2.39 -13.26 -1.89
N ASP A 316 -2.86 -13.32 -0.64
CA ASP A 316 -3.97 -12.46 -0.20
C ASP A 316 -3.51 -10.99 -0.15
N PRO A 317 -4.10 -10.10 -0.96
CA PRO A 317 -3.60 -8.75 -1.10
C PRO A 317 -3.89 -7.87 0.14
N VAL A 318 -4.93 -8.17 0.92
CA VAL A 318 -5.26 -7.44 2.14
C VAL A 318 -4.22 -7.75 3.21
N MET A 319 -3.91 -9.05 3.37
CA MET A 319 -2.91 -9.51 4.33
C MET A 319 -1.50 -9.01 3.95
N LEU A 320 -1.11 -9.13 2.67
CA LEU A 320 0.16 -8.61 2.18
C LEU A 320 0.26 -7.09 2.36
N ALA A 321 -0.81 -6.33 2.12
CA ALA A 321 -0.82 -4.90 2.36
C ALA A 321 -0.66 -4.55 3.85
N ALA A 322 -1.30 -5.31 4.75
CA ALA A 322 -1.16 -5.13 6.20
C ALA A 322 0.29 -5.37 6.66
N TRP A 323 0.90 -6.46 6.18
CA TRP A 323 2.28 -6.81 6.49
C TRP A 323 3.27 -5.79 5.90
N ARG A 324 3.13 -5.42 4.62
CA ARG A 324 3.95 -4.41 3.92
C ARG A 324 3.91 -3.03 4.58
N LYS A 325 2.83 -2.70 5.28
CA LYS A 325 2.65 -1.42 6.01
C LYS A 325 2.96 -1.54 7.50
N ARG A 326 3.35 -2.74 7.96
CA ARG A 326 3.60 -3.06 9.37
C ARG A 326 2.43 -2.69 10.28
N THR A 327 1.20 -2.87 9.80
CA THR A 327 0.02 -2.80 10.66
C THR A 327 -0.13 -4.07 11.51
N SER A 328 0.62 -5.12 11.18
CA SER A 328 0.78 -6.34 11.98
C SER A 328 2.15 -6.95 11.70
N ALA A 329 2.68 -7.69 12.68
CA ALA A 329 3.94 -8.43 12.56
C ALA A 329 3.65 -9.91 12.31
N ALA A 330 4.44 -10.57 11.48
CA ALA A 330 4.18 -11.96 11.06
C ALA A 330 4.57 -13.01 12.11
N ASN A 331 5.36 -12.64 13.13
CA ASN A 331 5.86 -13.56 14.16
C ASN A 331 4.99 -13.59 15.43
N PHE A 332 3.94 -12.78 15.52
CA PHE A 332 3.08 -12.76 16.70
C PHE A 332 1.66 -13.24 16.38
N ARG A 333 1.28 -14.34 17.02
CA ARG A 333 -0.03 -14.95 16.87
C ARG A 333 -1.00 -14.38 17.90
N HIS A 334 -2.14 -13.87 17.44
CA HIS A 334 -3.15 -13.25 18.31
C HIS A 334 -4.31 -14.20 18.68
N GLU A 335 -4.31 -15.42 18.18
CA GLU A 335 -5.33 -16.42 18.47
C GLU A 335 -4.66 -17.68 18.97
N GLY A 336 -4.83 -18.03 20.25
CA GLY A 336 -4.17 -19.20 20.84
C GLY A 336 -2.65 -19.05 20.97
N GLY A 337 -1.98 -20.12 21.44
CA GLY A 337 -0.54 -20.12 21.69
C GLY A 337 -0.18 -19.82 23.15
N MET A 338 0.95 -19.15 23.37
CA MET A 338 1.56 -18.95 24.71
C MET A 338 1.01 -17.73 25.48
N HIS A 339 -0.01 -17.06 24.95
CA HIS A 339 -0.61 -15.85 25.55
C HIS A 339 -2.14 -15.88 25.64
N PRO A 340 -2.78 -17.01 26.02
CA PRO A 340 -4.25 -17.13 26.00
C PRO A 340 -4.93 -16.25 27.07
N ASP A 341 -4.19 -15.87 28.11
CA ASP A 341 -4.71 -15.12 29.26
C ASP A 341 -4.44 -13.60 29.18
N LEU A 342 -3.80 -13.12 28.10
CA LEU A 342 -3.52 -11.69 27.93
C LEU A 342 -4.66 -10.98 27.20
N SER A 343 -4.92 -9.74 27.59
CA SER A 343 -5.80 -8.81 26.89
C SER A 343 -5.03 -8.04 25.81
N CYS A 344 -5.78 -7.35 24.93
CA CYS A 344 -5.19 -6.47 23.92
C CYS A 344 -4.34 -5.36 24.57
N MET A 345 -4.80 -4.86 25.73
CA MET A 345 -4.23 -3.70 26.40
C MET A 345 -2.94 -4.03 27.19
N ASP A 346 -2.67 -5.30 27.46
CA ASP A 346 -1.41 -5.73 28.09
C ASP A 346 -0.21 -5.51 27.16
N CYS A 347 -0.46 -5.57 25.85
CA CYS A 347 0.55 -5.36 24.81
C CYS A 347 0.42 -4.01 24.12
N HIS A 348 -0.80 -3.53 23.90
CA HIS A 348 -1.08 -2.32 23.14
C HIS A 348 -1.50 -1.16 24.05
N LYS A 349 -0.84 -0.01 23.91
CA LYS A 349 -1.25 1.23 24.58
C LYS A 349 -2.36 1.93 23.80
N VAL A 350 -3.55 1.32 23.80
CA VAL A 350 -4.70 1.73 22.97
C VAL A 350 -5.14 3.17 23.22
N THR A 351 -5.08 3.65 24.47
CA THR A 351 -5.47 5.03 24.84
C THR A 351 -4.61 6.12 24.22
N THR A 352 -3.44 5.78 23.66
CA THR A 352 -2.59 6.73 22.95
C THR A 352 -2.37 6.33 21.49
N MET A 353 -3.07 5.30 21.01
CA MET A 353 -2.86 4.77 19.67
C MET A 353 -3.53 5.64 18.60
N ASN A 354 -2.76 5.99 17.58
CA ASN A 354 -3.22 6.71 16.42
C ASN A 354 -2.69 6.06 15.14
N THR A 355 -3.57 5.86 14.16
CA THR A 355 -3.20 5.26 12.87
C THR A 355 -2.20 6.08 12.05
N LEU A 356 -2.08 7.39 12.29
CA LEU A 356 -1.05 8.24 11.69
C LEU A 356 0.31 8.11 12.36
N ASP A 357 0.34 7.72 13.64
CA ASP A 357 1.59 7.53 14.38
C ASP A 357 2.02 6.07 14.30
N ALA A 358 3.05 5.81 13.51
CA ALA A 358 3.62 4.48 13.36
C ALA A 358 4.22 3.94 14.66
N GLU A 359 4.70 4.78 15.58
CA GLU A 359 5.25 4.33 16.87
C GLU A 359 4.14 3.92 17.82
N SER A 360 3.05 4.70 17.91
CA SER A 360 1.90 4.38 18.78
C SER A 360 1.25 3.03 18.49
N ARG A 361 1.41 2.51 17.27
CA ARG A 361 0.88 1.21 16.83
C ARG A 361 1.80 0.04 17.17
N LYS A 362 3.05 0.28 17.58
CA LYS A 362 3.99 -0.79 17.90
C LYS A 362 3.72 -1.31 19.31
N VAL A 363 3.81 -2.62 19.47
CA VAL A 363 3.96 -3.23 20.79
C VAL A 363 5.34 -2.85 21.34
N HIS A 364 5.37 -2.33 22.56
CA HIS A 364 6.62 -2.05 23.24
C HIS A 364 7.27 -3.37 23.67
N VAL A 365 8.57 -3.53 23.44
CA VAL A 365 9.31 -4.75 23.84
C VAL A 365 9.22 -5.03 25.35
N LEU A 366 9.03 -3.99 26.16
CA LEU A 366 8.76 -4.10 27.60
C LEU A 366 7.47 -4.88 27.93
N SER A 367 6.45 -4.80 27.08
CA SER A 367 5.21 -5.57 27.25
C SER A 367 5.47 -7.07 27.13
N CYS A 368 6.41 -7.49 26.28
CA CYS A 368 6.80 -8.90 26.15
C CYS A 368 7.48 -9.43 27.43
N GLY A 369 8.10 -8.57 28.23
CA GLY A 369 8.65 -8.90 29.54
C GLY A 369 7.60 -9.10 30.64
N GLY A 370 6.30 -8.98 30.32
CA GLY A 370 5.19 -9.19 31.24
C GLY A 370 5.11 -8.15 32.36
N GLY A 371 5.57 -6.91 32.12
CA GLY A 371 5.51 -5.86 33.12
C GLY A 371 6.32 -6.14 34.40
N GLY A 372 7.27 -7.08 34.37
CA GLY A 372 8.00 -7.59 35.55
C GLY A 372 7.73 -9.06 35.89
N ALA A 373 6.81 -9.73 35.20
CA ALA A 373 6.50 -11.15 35.40
C ALA A 373 7.48 -12.11 34.70
N GLY A 374 8.38 -11.61 33.84
CA GLY A 374 9.52 -12.40 33.35
C GLY A 374 9.26 -13.29 32.13
N CYS A 375 8.19 -13.08 31.36
CA CYS A 375 7.77 -14.06 30.34
C CYS A 375 8.77 -14.23 29.17
N HIS A 376 9.35 -13.13 28.68
CA HIS A 376 10.37 -13.17 27.62
C HIS A 376 11.65 -12.41 28.00
N VAL A 377 11.66 -11.78 29.16
CA VAL A 377 12.80 -11.04 29.72
C VAL A 377 13.03 -11.55 31.12
N THR A 378 14.15 -12.23 31.34
CA THR A 378 14.50 -12.90 32.61
C THR A 378 15.80 -12.31 33.19
N PRO A 379 16.25 -12.72 34.39
CA PRO A 379 17.54 -12.27 34.92
C PRO A 379 18.70 -12.65 33.99
N THR A 380 18.71 -13.89 33.50
CA THR A 380 19.75 -14.44 32.61
C THR A 380 19.14 -15.21 31.44
N SER A 381 19.94 -15.52 30.41
CA SER A 381 19.51 -16.35 29.27
C SER A 381 19.20 -17.80 29.67
N ASP A 382 19.84 -18.32 30.72
CA ASP A 382 19.61 -19.68 31.24
C ASP A 382 18.22 -19.82 31.89
N ASP A 383 17.62 -18.72 32.33
CA ASP A 383 16.27 -18.67 32.89
C ASP A 383 15.16 -18.74 31.82
N GLY A 384 15.53 -18.88 30.53
CA GLY A 384 14.59 -19.12 29.44
C GLY A 384 14.00 -17.87 28.79
N GLY A 385 14.44 -16.66 29.15
CA GLY A 385 14.00 -15.42 28.52
C GLY A 385 14.45 -15.33 27.06
N ALA A 386 13.50 -15.36 26.13
CA ALA A 386 13.79 -15.30 24.70
C ALA A 386 14.59 -14.05 24.30
N LEU A 387 14.32 -12.89 24.93
CA LEU A 387 15.08 -11.69 24.67
C LEU A 387 16.53 -11.83 25.17
N ASN A 388 16.73 -12.38 26.37
CA ASN A 388 18.05 -12.60 26.94
C ASN A 388 18.89 -13.53 26.07
N LEU A 389 18.32 -14.66 25.66
CA LEU A 389 18.96 -15.66 24.79
C LEU A 389 19.46 -15.03 23.49
N GLU A 390 18.58 -14.30 22.79
CA GLU A 390 18.90 -13.71 21.49
C GLU A 390 19.92 -12.56 21.63
N LEU A 391 19.87 -11.82 22.74
CA LEU A 391 20.84 -10.77 23.03
C LEU A 391 22.22 -11.30 23.36
N ASP A 392 22.31 -12.38 24.14
CA ASP A 392 23.60 -13.00 24.44
C ASP A 392 24.20 -13.67 23.19
N GLY A 393 23.37 -14.31 22.36
CA GLY A 393 23.78 -14.79 21.03
C GLY A 393 24.35 -13.68 20.16
N ARG A 394 23.71 -12.49 20.15
CA ARG A 394 24.18 -11.32 19.39
C ARG A 394 25.47 -10.71 19.94
N LYS A 395 25.68 -10.74 21.26
CA LYS A 395 26.95 -10.32 21.88
C LYS A 395 28.08 -11.29 21.54
N ALA A 396 27.78 -12.59 21.56
CA ALA A 396 28.75 -13.65 21.25
C ALA A 396 29.14 -13.65 19.77
N SER A 397 28.21 -13.29 18.87
CA SER A 397 28.48 -13.22 17.43
C SER A 397 27.70 -12.09 16.76
N ALA A 398 28.42 -11.17 16.12
CA ALA A 398 27.81 -10.13 15.29
C ALA A 398 27.04 -10.70 14.09
N ALA A 399 27.31 -11.95 13.70
CA ALA A 399 26.60 -12.66 12.63
C ALA A 399 25.30 -13.33 13.11
N PHE A 400 25.04 -13.39 14.41
CA PHE A 400 23.81 -13.95 14.97
C PHE A 400 22.60 -13.14 14.50
N GLN A 401 21.55 -13.83 14.08
CA GLN A 401 20.32 -13.22 13.57
C GLN A 401 19.18 -13.47 14.55
N CYS A 402 18.56 -12.40 15.05
CA CYS A 402 17.49 -12.58 16.03
C CYS A 402 16.21 -13.10 15.34
N ALA A 403 15.81 -14.34 15.58
CA ALA A 403 14.71 -14.98 14.83
C ALA A 403 13.43 -15.22 15.65
N LYS A 404 13.53 -15.20 16.99
CA LYS A 404 12.38 -15.51 17.87
C LYS A 404 11.24 -14.48 17.74
N CYS A 405 11.58 -13.22 17.51
CA CYS A 405 10.62 -12.11 17.45
C CYS A 405 10.59 -11.39 16.10
N HIS A 406 11.59 -11.61 15.25
CA HIS A 406 11.79 -10.85 14.01
C HIS A 406 11.97 -11.77 12.82
N LEU A 407 11.48 -11.33 11.65
CA LEU A 407 11.78 -11.98 10.38
C LEU A 407 13.02 -11.33 9.74
N ILE A 408 12.85 -10.17 9.09
CA ILE A 408 13.98 -9.45 8.49
C ILE A 408 14.81 -8.71 9.55
N TYR A 409 14.14 -8.11 10.54
CA TYR A 409 14.78 -7.21 11.51
C TYR A 409 15.82 -7.88 12.39
N GLY A 410 15.81 -9.20 12.49
CA GLY A 410 16.82 -9.96 13.24
C GLY A 410 18.25 -9.73 12.78
N ARG A 411 18.43 -9.32 11.52
CA ARG A 411 19.74 -9.07 10.91
C ARG A 411 20.25 -7.64 11.17
N GLU A 412 19.40 -6.77 11.70
CA GLU A 412 19.71 -5.35 11.83
C GLU A 412 20.42 -5.03 13.13
N GLN A 413 20.85 -3.78 13.28
CA GLN A 413 21.40 -3.31 14.54
C GLN A 413 20.33 -3.36 15.63
N MET A 414 20.71 -3.91 16.77
CA MET A 414 19.86 -3.99 17.94
C MET A 414 19.41 -2.58 18.40
N PRO A 415 18.09 -2.33 18.53
CA PRO A 415 17.59 -1.07 19.07
C PRO A 415 17.86 -0.95 20.57
N ALA A 416 18.12 0.29 21.04
CA ALA A 416 18.33 0.58 22.46
C ALA A 416 17.16 0.16 23.36
N SER A 417 15.94 0.06 22.83
CA SER A 417 14.76 -0.41 23.58
C SER A 417 14.91 -1.83 24.10
N HIS A 418 15.65 -2.71 23.41
CA HIS A 418 15.85 -4.10 23.83
C HIS A 418 16.75 -4.19 25.06
N VAL A 419 17.86 -3.43 25.06
CA VAL A 419 18.77 -3.33 26.20
C VAL A 419 18.06 -2.73 27.41
N LYS A 420 17.33 -1.62 27.20
CA LYS A 420 16.54 -0.98 28.26
C LYS A 420 15.49 -1.91 28.87
N ALA A 421 14.95 -2.86 28.11
CA ALA A 421 13.97 -3.81 28.62
C ALA A 421 14.59 -4.78 29.64
N ILE A 422 15.79 -5.28 29.37
CA ILE A 422 16.54 -6.09 30.33
C ILE A 422 16.90 -5.25 31.57
N GLU A 423 17.46 -4.05 31.37
CA GLU A 423 17.85 -3.19 32.49
C GLU A 423 16.67 -2.82 33.40
N ALA A 424 15.49 -2.57 32.81
CA ALA A 424 14.28 -2.27 33.57
C ALA A 424 13.79 -3.48 34.39
N PHE A 425 14.00 -4.70 33.87
CA PHE A 425 13.68 -5.92 34.60
C PHE A 425 14.65 -6.13 35.77
N GLN A 426 15.95 -5.95 35.56
CA GLN A 426 16.99 -6.13 36.58
C GLN A 426 16.92 -5.14 37.76
N LYS A 427 16.20 -4.02 37.59
CA LYS A 427 16.00 -2.99 38.64
C LYS A 427 14.76 -3.24 39.50
N LYS A 428 13.89 -4.15 39.10
CA LYS A 428 12.76 -4.62 39.90
C LYS A 428 13.20 -5.78 40.77
#